data_AF-A0A922HXM8-F1
#
_entry.id   AF-A0A922HXM8-F1
#
_cell.length_a   1.000
_cell.length_b   1.000
_cell.length_c   1.000
_cell.angle_alpha   90.00
_cell.angle_beta   90.00
_cell.angle_gamma   90.00
#
_symmetry.space_group_name_H-M   'P 1'
#
loop_
_entity.id
_entity.type
_entity.pdbx_description
1 polymer ?
#
loop_
_entity_poly.entity_id
_entity_poly.type
_entity_poly.pdbx_seq_one_letter_code
_entity_poly.pdbx_strand_id
1 'polypeptide(L)' 'MPASIQKSAMQSTIHALRTYTTEKHIAESIKQNFDQLYEPTWHCIVGRNWGSCVTHTKSNYIRMFLV' A
#
# COMPACT_ATOMS: atom_id res chain seq x y z
N MET A 1 -2.39 13.46 -1.15
CA MET A 1 -3.18 12.27 -1.52
C MET A 1 -4.67 12.60 -1.42
N PRO A 2 -5.44 12.54 -2.52
CA PRO A 2 -6.90 12.66 -2.47
C PRO A 2 -7.53 11.60 -1.57
N ALA A 3 -8.65 11.94 -0.91
CA ALA A 3 -9.35 11.04 0.00
C ALA A 3 -9.87 9.76 -0.68
N SER A 4 -10.20 9.84 -1.98
CA SER A 4 -10.60 8.69 -2.79
C SER A 4 -9.50 7.63 -2.87
N ILE A 5 -8.26 8.04 -3.12
CA ILE A 5 -7.13 7.11 -3.23
C ILE A 5 -6.78 6.50 -1.87
N GLN A 6 -6.90 7.26 -0.78
CA GLN A 6 -6.74 6.72 0.57
C GLN A 6 -7.78 5.64 0.89
N LYS A 7 -9.04 5.83 0.46
CA LYS A 7 -10.09 4.83 0.62
C LYS A 7 -9.82 3.57 -0.21
N SER A 8 -9.39 3.71 -1.45
CA SER A 8 -8.96 2.58 -2.29
C SER A 8 -7.81 1.82 -1.65
N ALA A 9 -6.80 2.52 -1.10
CA ALA A 9 -5.67 1.89 -0.43
C ALA A 9 -6.12 1.02 0.74
N MET A 10 -7.01 1.55 1.59
CA MET A 10 -7.58 0.80 2.71
C MET A 10 -8.32 -0.47 2.22
N GLN A 11 -9.12 -0.35 1.17
CA GLN A 11 -9.86 -1.49 0.62
C GLN A 11 -8.93 -2.56 0.04
N SER A 12 -7.93 -2.18 -0.73
CA SER A 12 -6.93 -3.10 -1.29
C SER A 12 -6.13 -3.78 -0.17
N THR A 13 -5.77 -3.06 0.90
CA THR A 13 -5.09 -3.64 2.05
C THR A 13 -5.97 -4.64 2.82
N ILE A 14 -7.23 -4.30 3.11
CA ILE A 14 -8.17 -5.23 3.78
C ILE A 14 -8.38 -6.49 2.94
N HIS A 15 -8.50 -6.35 1.62
CA HIS A 15 -8.63 -7.48 0.72
C HIS A 15 -7.37 -8.37 0.76
N ALA A 16 -6.19 -7.78 0.58
CA ALA A 16 -4.93 -8.52 0.58
C ALA A 16 -4.67 -9.24 1.92
N LEU A 17 -5.02 -8.63 3.06
CA LEU A 17 -4.90 -9.24 4.39
C LEU A 17 -5.84 -10.44 4.60
N ARG A 18 -6.99 -10.48 3.92
CA ARG A 18 -7.92 -11.62 3.99
C ARG A 18 -7.49 -12.76 3.07
N THR A 19 -6.82 -12.44 1.97
CA THR A 19 -6.42 -13.41 0.95
C THR A 19 -5.05 -14.04 1.24
N TYR A 20 -4.11 -13.28 1.81
CA TYR A 20 -2.73 -13.70 1.98
C TYR A 20 -2.26 -13.61 3.43
N THR A 21 -1.39 -14.54 3.83
CA THR A 21 -0.83 -14.60 5.18
C THR A 21 0.62 -14.09 5.26
N THR A 22 1.36 -14.17 4.15
CA THR A 22 2.75 -13.72 4.08
C THR A 22 2.84 -12.25 3.69
N GLU A 23 3.59 -11.45 4.45
CA GLU A 23 3.78 -10.00 4.22
C GLU A 23 4.21 -9.68 2.78
N LYS A 24 5.08 -10.51 2.20
CA LYS A 24 5.51 -10.39 0.80
C LYS A 24 4.33 -10.43 -0.18
N HIS A 25 3.45 -11.42 -0.06
CA HIS A 25 2.31 -11.56 -0.97
C HIS A 25 1.28 -10.45 -0.77
N ILE A 26 1.10 -10.00 0.47
CA ILE A 26 0.23 -8.85 0.78
C ILE A 26 0.79 -7.58 0.09
N ALA A 27 2.08 -7.29 0.26
CA ALA A 27 2.72 -6.13 -0.36
C ALA A 27 2.67 -6.19 -1.90
N GLU A 28 2.92 -7.37 -2.48
CA GLU A 28 2.87 -7.58 -3.93
C GLU A 28 1.45 -7.38 -4.49
N SER A 29 0.44 -7.93 -3.83
CA SER A 29 -0.97 -7.77 -4.23
C SER A 29 -1.41 -6.30 -4.19
N ILE A 30 -1.09 -5.58 -3.11
CA ILE A 30 -1.42 -4.15 -3.00
C ILE A 30 -0.69 -3.35 -4.08
N LYS A 31 0.61 -3.60 -4.27
CA LYS A 31 1.41 -2.94 -5.31
C LYS A 31 0.82 -3.14 -6.70
N GLN A 32 0.55 -4.38 -7.10
CA GLN A 32 0.01 -4.69 -8.43
C GLN A 32 -1.34 -4.01 -8.66
N ASN A 33 -2.21 -4.02 -7.65
CA ASN A 33 -3.50 -3.34 -7.73
C ASN A 33 -3.34 -1.82 -7.89
N PHE A 34 -2.38 -1.22 -7.17
CA PHE A 34 -2.10 0.22 -7.26
C PHE A 34 -1.45 0.60 -8.59
N ASP A 35 -0.45 -0.15 -9.06
CA ASP A 35 0.18 0.06 -10.37
C ASP A 35 -0.85 0.00 -11.52
N GLN A 36 -1.88 -0.83 -11.40
CA GLN A 36 -2.95 -0.94 -12.39
C GLN A 36 -3.96 0.23 -12.33
N LEU A 37 -4.28 0.72 -11.13
CA LEU A 37 -5.29 1.76 -10.92
C LEU A 37 -4.73 3.18 -11.03
N TYR A 38 -3.47 3.35 -10.63
CA TYR A 38 -2.79 4.62 -10.49
C TYR A 38 -1.41 4.44 -11.10
N GLU A 39 -1.11 5.16 -12.18
CA GLU A 39 0.09 5.05 -13.01
C GLU A 39 1.34 4.45 -12.31
N PRO A 40 1.99 3.42 -12.88
CA PRO A 40 3.21 2.84 -12.31
C PRO A 40 4.34 3.88 -12.16
N THR A 41 5.26 3.74 -11.20
CA THR A 41 5.48 2.57 -10.33
C THR A 41 5.23 2.92 -8.86
N TRP A 42 4.49 2.07 -8.16
CA TRP A 42 4.25 2.14 -6.72
C TRP A 42 5.24 1.27 -5.94
N HIS A 43 5.61 1.76 -4.76
CA HIS A 43 6.37 1.01 -3.78
C HIS A 43 5.47 0.66 -2.60
N CYS A 44 5.40 -0.63 -2.23
CA CYS A 44 4.62 -1.11 -1.10
C CYS A 44 5.52 -1.85 -0.12
N ILE A 45 5.39 -1.52 1.17
CA ILE A 45 6.12 -2.15 2.28
C ILE A 45 5.08 -2.57 3.31
N VAL A 46 5.11 -3.85 3.69
CA VAL A 46 4.23 -4.43 4.71
C VAL A 46 5.13 -5.10 5.75
N GLY A 47 4.91 -4.79 7.02
CA GLY A 47 5.72 -5.30 8.12
C GLY A 47 5.25 -4.78 9.46
N ARG A 48 5.51 -5.54 10.53
CA ARG A 48 5.19 -5.13 11.91
C ARG A 48 6.20 -4.13 12.50
N ASN A 49 7.50 -4.34 12.26
CA ASN A 49 8.58 -3.56 12.87
C ASN A 49 9.56 -3.06 11.81
N TRP A 50 9.32 -1.86 11.27
CA TRP A 50 10.21 -1.23 10.30
C TRP A 50 10.17 0.30 10.40
N GLY A 51 11.29 0.91 10.04
CA GLY A 51 11.40 2.34 9.80
C GLY A 51 11.54 2.63 8.31
N SER A 52 11.14 3.82 7.87
CA SER A 52 11.41 4.28 6.50
C SER A 52 11.77 5.76 6.48
N CYS A 53 12.82 6.07 5.73
CA CYS A 53 13.22 7.42 5.36
C CYS A 53 13.39 7.42 3.83
N VAL A 54 12.36 7.85 3.10
CA VAL A 54 12.32 7.80 1.63
C VAL A 54 11.87 9.12 1.05
N THR A 55 12.47 9.50 -0.07
CA THR A 55 12.03 10.63 -0.90
C THR A 55 10.83 10.19 -1.72
N HIS A 56 9.77 11.00 -1.72
CA HIS A 56 8.54 10.73 -2.46
C HIS A 56 7.98 12.03 -3.02
N THR A 57 7.24 11.94 -4.13
CA THR A 57 6.56 13.10 -4.70
C THR A 57 5.50 13.63 -3.74
N LYS A 58 5.41 14.96 -3.63
CA LYS A 58 4.38 15.62 -2.81
C LYS A 58 3.00 15.05 -3.14
N SER A 59 2.23 14.70 -2.12
CA SER A 59 0.89 14.12 -2.24
C SER A 59 0.78 12.67 -2.73
N ASN A 60 1.87 11.94 -2.98
CA ASN A 60 1.86 10.53 -3.42
C ASN A 60 2.49 9.57 -2.40
N TYR A 61 2.18 9.78 -1.12
CA TYR A 61 2.62 8.91 -0.04
C TYR A 61 1.47 8.59 0.91
N ILE A 62 1.38 7.32 1.29
CA ILE A 62 0.40 6.79 2.24
C ILE A 62 1.16 5.93 3.25
N ARG A 63 0.98 6.23 4.54
CA ARG A 63 1.37 5.37 5.66
C ARG A 63 0.11 5.00 6.43
N MET A 64 -0.14 3.71 6.61
CA MET A 64 -1.27 3.18 7.36
C MET A 64 -0.79 2.27 8.48
N PHE A 65 -1.49 2.33 9.60
CA PHE A 65 -1.36 1.39 10.71
C PHE A 65 -2.70 0.70 10.87
N LEU A 66 -2.69 -0.63 10.86
CA LEU A 66 -3.86 -1.46 11.10
C LEU A 66 -3.67 -2.14 12.45
N VAL A 67 -4.67 -1.99 13.31
CA VAL A 67 -4.75 -2.61 14.64
C VAL A 67 -5.56 -3.90 14.59
#